data_AF-A0A6F8TYP4-F1
#
_entry.id   AF-A0A6F8TYP4-F1
#
_cell.length_a   1.000
_cell.length_b   1.000
_cell.length_c   1.000
_cell.angle_alpha   90.00
_cell.angle_beta   90.00
_cell.angle_gamma   90.00
#
_symmetry.space_group_name_H-M   'P 1'
#
loop_
_entity.id
_entity.type
_entity.pdbx_description
1 polymer ?
#
loop_
_entity_poly.entity_id
_entity_poly.type
_entity_poly.pdbx_seq_one_letter_code
_entity_poly.pdbx_strand_id
1 'polypeptide(L)'
;MKIKSLLILTLIVFTLLGCNNAATNEDKMDEKMKEESLDPTKLLPIGTVVKLSKVDKAVMIYGYNQIQVSTNKQFDYIGVPYPEGNISPDYNVFFNRNLIEDVLHNGYVTDEDKKIREEADREENTY
;
A
#
# COMPACT_ATOMS: atom_id res chain seq x y z
N MET A 1 -16.77 -70.69 10.86
CA MET A 1 -17.91 -70.33 11.75
C MET A 1 -17.55 -69.02 12.44
N LYS A 2 -18.11 -67.85 12.06
CA LYS A 2 -19.33 -67.23 12.65
C LYS A 2 -19.25 -67.19 14.20
N ILE A 3 -19.41 -66.09 14.94
CA ILE A 3 -19.92 -64.72 14.67
C ILE A 3 -19.77 -63.89 15.98
N LYS A 4 -19.52 -62.57 15.84
CA LYS A 4 -19.92 -61.40 16.68
C LYS A 4 -19.49 -61.27 18.17
N SER A 5 -18.71 -60.23 18.41
CA SER A 5 -18.98 -59.15 19.40
C SER A 5 -18.21 -57.91 18.90
N LEU A 6 -18.79 -56.99 18.13
CA LEU A 6 -19.66 -55.88 18.54
C LEU A 6 -19.07 -55.01 19.66
N LEU A 7 -18.19 -54.06 19.29
CA LEU A 7 -18.20 -52.69 19.81
C LEU A 7 -17.17 -51.82 19.06
N ILE A 8 -17.69 -51.09 18.07
CA ILE A 8 -17.42 -49.67 17.77
C ILE A 8 -15.94 -49.21 17.85
N LEU A 9 -15.29 -49.03 16.69
CA LEU A 9 -14.71 -47.74 16.25
C LEU A 9 -14.02 -47.85 14.87
N THR A 10 -14.78 -48.17 13.82
CA THR A 10 -14.37 -47.88 12.44
C THR A 10 -15.50 -47.13 11.75
N LEU A 11 -15.49 -45.80 11.87
CA LEU A 11 -16.24 -44.79 11.11
C LEU A 11 -15.73 -43.45 11.67
N ILE A 12 -15.05 -42.56 10.96
CA ILE A 12 -15.47 -41.91 9.72
C ILE A 12 -14.20 -41.41 9.00
N VAL A 13 -13.91 -42.07 7.89
CA VAL A 13 -13.26 -41.51 6.72
C VAL A 13 -14.20 -40.42 6.16
N PHE A 14 -13.65 -39.25 5.82
CA PHE A 14 -14.28 -38.19 5.03
C PHE A 14 -15.65 -37.69 5.51
N THR A 15 -15.63 -36.61 6.29
CA THR A 15 -16.44 -35.43 5.97
C THR A 15 -15.73 -34.18 6.51
N LEU A 16 -14.75 -33.67 5.77
CA LEU A 16 -14.61 -32.21 5.65
C LEU A 16 -15.80 -31.74 4.81
N LEU A 17 -17.00 -31.80 5.40
CA LEU A 17 -18.14 -31.04 4.93
C LEU A 17 -17.88 -29.62 5.42
N GLY A 18 -17.14 -28.87 4.61
CA GLY A 18 -17.25 -27.42 4.65
C GLY A 18 -18.73 -27.09 4.46
N CYS A 19 -19.29 -26.35 5.40
CA CYS A 19 -20.62 -25.79 5.22
C CYS A 19 -20.56 -24.81 4.05
N ASN A 20 -21.18 -25.20 2.95
CA ASN A 20 -21.47 -24.36 1.81
C ASN A 20 -22.89 -23.82 2.02
N ASN A 21 -23.05 -22.50 2.15
CA ASN A 21 -24.34 -21.84 1.96
C ASN A 21 -24.22 -21.00 0.71
N ALA A 22 -24.92 -21.43 -0.35
CA ALA A 22 -25.12 -20.66 -1.56
C ALA A 22 -26.46 -19.92 -1.48
N ALA A 23 -26.42 -18.68 -1.97
CA ALA A 23 -27.51 -17.71 -2.18
C ALA A 23 -28.03 -17.05 -0.87
N THR A 24 -27.97 -15.73 -0.68
CA THR A 24 -28.06 -14.62 -1.63
C THR A 24 -27.30 -13.39 -1.13
N ASN A 25 -26.37 -12.88 -1.94
CA ASN A 25 -26.28 -11.48 -2.36
C ASN A 25 -25.03 -11.37 -3.22
N GLU A 26 -25.28 -11.35 -4.53
CA GLU A 26 -24.28 -10.98 -5.51
C GLU A 26 -23.94 -9.50 -5.30
N ASP A 27 -22.82 -9.27 -4.62
CA ASP A 27 -21.96 -8.12 -4.90
C ASP A 27 -20.53 -8.66 -4.84
N LYS A 28 -20.15 -9.38 -5.91
CA LYS A 28 -18.75 -9.56 -6.25
C LYS A 28 -18.22 -8.19 -6.62
N MET A 29 -17.72 -7.44 -5.64
CA MET A 29 -16.77 -6.40 -5.93
C MET A 29 -15.41 -7.09 -6.05
N ASP A 30 -15.22 -7.71 -7.22
CA ASP A 30 -13.89 -7.89 -7.79
C ASP A 30 -13.30 -6.49 -7.89
N GLU A 31 -12.60 -6.04 -6.85
CA GLU A 31 -11.86 -4.79 -6.86
C GLU A 31 -10.62 -5.01 -7.73
N LYS A 32 -10.88 -5.06 -9.03
CA LYS A 32 -9.90 -4.80 -10.06
C LYS A 32 -9.35 -3.41 -9.71
N MET A 33 -8.15 -3.36 -9.13
CA MET A 33 -7.36 -2.12 -9.04
C MET A 33 -7.43 -1.50 -10.44
N LYS A 34 -8.22 -0.43 -10.56
CA LYS A 34 -8.11 0.44 -11.71
C LYS A 34 -6.67 0.91 -11.67
N GLU A 35 -5.93 0.56 -12.71
CA GLU A 35 -4.70 1.25 -13.07
C GLU A 35 -5.09 2.70 -13.34
N GLU A 36 -5.24 3.47 -12.25
CA GLU A 36 -5.40 4.91 -12.29
C GLU A 36 -4.04 5.42 -12.75
N SER A 37 -3.96 5.79 -14.03
CA SER A 37 -2.77 6.41 -14.60
C SER A 37 -2.36 7.55 -13.68
N LEU A 38 -1.10 7.53 -13.24
CA LEU A 38 -0.55 8.55 -12.37
C LEU A 38 -0.87 9.93 -12.93
N ASP A 39 -1.59 10.74 -12.16
CA ASP A 39 -1.74 12.16 -12.43
C ASP A 39 -0.51 12.85 -11.85
N PRO A 40 0.49 13.22 -12.68
CA PRO A 40 1.73 13.81 -12.17
C PRO A 40 1.49 15.19 -11.56
N THR A 41 0.29 15.77 -11.71
CA THR A 41 -0.10 17.04 -11.10
C THR A 41 -0.61 16.88 -9.68
N LYS A 42 -0.84 15.66 -9.19
CA LYS A 42 -1.37 15.41 -7.84
C LYS A 42 -0.39 14.71 -6.92
N LEU A 43 -0.49 15.02 -5.63
CA LEU A 43 0.25 14.26 -4.63
C LEU A 43 -0.26 12.80 -4.54
N LEU A 44 0.65 11.85 -4.34
CA LEU A 44 0.39 10.44 -4.04
C LEU A 44 0.15 10.20 -2.54
N PRO A 45 -0.63 9.17 -2.14
CA PRO A 45 -0.89 8.86 -0.73
C PRO A 45 0.39 8.51 0.06
N ILE A 46 0.38 8.77 1.36
CA ILE A 46 1.42 8.28 2.28
C ILE A 46 1.41 6.74 2.29
N GLY A 47 2.60 6.15 2.40
CA GLY A 47 2.83 4.71 2.28
C GLY A 47 2.99 4.24 0.83
N THR A 48 2.82 5.11 -0.17
CA THR A 48 3.15 4.79 -1.56
C THR A 48 4.63 4.48 -1.68
N VAL A 49 4.96 3.36 -2.33
CA VAL A 49 6.33 2.94 -2.63
C VAL A 49 6.62 3.26 -4.09
N VAL A 50 7.69 4.04 -4.32
CA VAL A 50 8.04 4.57 -5.64
C VAL A 50 9.46 4.19 -6.06
N LYS A 51 9.67 4.12 -7.37
CA LYS A 51 10.98 4.13 -8.01
C LYS A 51 11.33 5.57 -8.40
N LEU A 52 12.52 6.03 -8.04
CA LEU A 52 13.02 7.35 -8.42
C LEU A 52 14.15 7.23 -9.44
N SER A 53 14.24 8.20 -10.35
CA SER A 53 15.17 8.19 -11.49
C SER A 53 16.67 8.16 -11.16
N LYS A 54 17.05 8.52 -9.93
CA LYS A 54 18.45 8.57 -9.49
C LYS A 54 18.69 7.80 -8.20
N VAL A 55 17.74 6.98 -7.77
CA VAL A 55 17.85 6.19 -6.55
C VAL A 55 17.59 4.74 -6.90
N ASP A 56 18.60 3.89 -6.68
CA ASP A 56 18.48 2.46 -7.00
C ASP A 56 17.40 1.78 -6.16
N LYS A 57 17.36 2.15 -4.87
CA LYS A 57 16.43 1.61 -3.90
C LYS A 57 15.02 2.21 -4.04
N ALA A 58 14.01 1.38 -3.82
CA ALA A 58 12.64 1.86 -3.68
C ALA A 58 12.51 2.78 -2.45
N VAL A 59 11.67 3.80 -2.57
CA VAL A 59 11.43 4.80 -1.53
C VAL A 59 9.95 4.79 -1.15
N MET A 60 9.64 4.72 0.14
CA MET A 60 8.28 4.86 0.65
C MET A 60 8.05 6.30 1.12
N ILE A 61 7.01 6.96 0.59
CA ILE A 61 6.60 8.30 0.99
C ILE A 61 6.00 8.26 2.40
N TYR A 62 6.42 9.15 3.29
CA TYR A 62 5.82 9.27 4.62
C TYR A 62 5.47 10.70 5.05
N GLY A 63 5.68 11.70 4.19
CA GLY A 63 5.24 13.06 4.45
C GLY A 63 5.25 13.95 3.22
N TYR A 64 4.49 15.04 3.29
CA TYR A 64 4.37 16.06 2.25
C TYR A 64 5.08 17.36 2.62
N ASN A 65 5.36 18.20 1.63
CA ASN A 65 5.78 19.60 1.78
C ASN A 65 6.90 19.81 2.81
N GLN A 66 7.88 18.90 2.82
CA GLN A 66 8.92 18.91 3.83
C GLN A 66 9.99 19.94 3.54
N ILE A 67 10.34 20.72 4.57
CA ILE A 67 11.43 21.69 4.52
C ILE A 67 12.70 21.02 5.03
N GLN A 68 13.70 20.89 4.17
CA GLN A 68 15.01 20.40 4.55
C GLN A 68 15.77 21.50 5.29
N VAL A 69 16.05 21.31 6.58
CA VAL A 69 16.68 22.33 7.46
C VAL A 69 18.00 22.86 6.91
N SER A 70 18.84 21.99 6.33
CA SER A 70 20.17 22.38 5.85
C SER A 70 20.14 23.29 4.62
N THR A 71 19.10 23.21 3.79
CA THR A 71 18.99 23.97 2.54
C THR A 71 17.85 24.98 2.55
N ASN A 72 16.97 24.91 3.55
CA ASN A 72 15.70 25.63 3.65
C ASN A 72 14.82 25.49 2.39
N LYS A 73 14.97 24.38 1.67
CA LYS A 73 14.16 24.06 0.49
C LYS A 73 12.99 23.18 0.88
N GLN A 74 11.83 23.49 0.33
CA GLN A 74 10.65 22.65 0.41
C GLN A 74 10.65 21.62 -0.74
N PHE A 75 10.22 20.41 -0.42
CA PHE A 75 10.06 19.31 -1.37
C PHE A 75 8.66 18.75 -1.28
N ASP A 76 8.12 18.23 -2.38
CA ASP A 76 6.80 17.58 -2.36
C ASP A 76 6.76 16.43 -1.35
N TYR A 77 7.83 15.65 -1.27
CA TYR A 77 7.89 14.45 -0.44
C TYR A 77 9.13 14.37 0.44
N ILE A 78 8.93 13.71 1.57
CA ILE A 78 9.97 12.98 2.27
C ILE A 78 9.65 11.48 2.25
N GLY A 79 10.69 10.68 2.07
CA GLY A 79 10.60 9.24 2.04
C GLY A 79 11.74 8.54 2.75
N VAL A 80 11.56 7.24 2.94
CA VAL A 80 12.54 6.32 3.53
C VAL A 80 12.84 5.16 2.57
N PRO A 81 14.02 4.54 2.66
CA PRO A 81 14.30 3.30 1.93
C PRO A 81 13.29 2.21 2.30
N TYR A 82 12.76 1.52 1.30
CA TYR A 82 11.89 0.36 1.50
C TYR A 82 12.68 -0.94 1.27
N PRO A 83 12.53 -1.98 2.12
CA PRO A 83 11.58 -2.12 3.24
C PRO A 83 12.09 -1.66 4.61
N GLU A 84 13.29 -1.08 4.70
CA GLU A 84 13.94 -0.78 5.99
C GLU A 84 13.18 0.26 6.83
N GLY A 85 12.54 1.23 6.19
CA GLY A 85 11.85 2.31 6.86
C GLY A 85 12.82 3.35 7.44
N ASN A 86 12.41 4.01 8.54
CA ASN A 86 13.15 5.10 9.15
C ASN A 86 14.33 4.56 9.99
N ILE A 87 15.55 4.73 9.48
CA ILE A 87 16.80 4.26 10.13
C ILE A 87 17.44 5.40 10.94
N SER A 88 17.69 6.52 10.27
CA SER A 88 18.19 7.76 10.87
C SER A 88 17.90 8.93 9.92
N PRO A 89 18.02 10.19 10.38
CA PRO A 89 17.79 11.35 9.53
C PRO A 89 18.65 11.38 8.25
N ASP A 90 19.83 10.75 8.27
CA ASP A 90 20.75 10.69 7.13
C ASP A 90 20.23 9.82 5.97
N TYR A 91 19.26 8.94 6.24
CA TYR A 91 18.63 8.07 5.24
C TYR A 91 17.32 8.63 4.70
N ASN A 92 16.89 9.81 5.16
CA ASN A 92 15.70 10.46 4.62
C ASN A 92 15.96 10.94 3.20
N VAL A 93 15.01 10.66 2.31
CA VAL A 93 15.06 11.06 0.91
C VAL A 93 14.08 12.21 0.71
N PHE A 94 14.57 13.40 0.36
CA PHE A 94 13.76 14.55 -0.01
C PHE A 94 13.68 14.62 -1.53
N PHE A 95 12.47 14.66 -2.10
CA PHE A 95 12.30 14.63 -3.55
C PHE A 95 10.96 15.24 -3.99
N ASN A 96 10.92 15.60 -5.27
CA ASN A 96 9.76 16.17 -5.94
C ASN A 96 9.09 15.12 -6.82
N ARG A 97 7.79 15.27 -7.08
CA ARG A 97 6.98 14.29 -7.84
C ARG A 97 7.49 14.06 -9.27
N ASN A 98 8.15 15.04 -9.86
CA ASN A 98 8.78 14.93 -11.19
C ASN A 98 9.98 13.95 -11.24
N LEU A 99 10.49 13.48 -10.10
CA LEU A 99 11.55 12.48 -10.02
C LEU A 99 11.03 11.04 -9.94
N ILE A 100 9.72 10.85 -9.78
CA ILE A 100 9.07 9.54 -9.73
C ILE A 100 9.05 8.96 -11.15
N GLU A 101 9.61 7.77 -11.30
CA GLU A 101 9.55 6.99 -12.53
C GLU A 101 8.33 6.06 -12.51
N ASP A 102 8.20 5.29 -11.44
CA ASP A 102 7.12 4.30 -11.29
C ASP A 102 6.55 4.30 -9.87
N VAL A 103 5.26 3.99 -9.76
CA VAL A 103 4.64 3.60 -8.49
C VAL A 103 4.64 2.08 -8.39
N LEU A 104 5.40 1.56 -7.42
CA LEU A 104 5.56 0.13 -7.17
C LEU A 104 4.46 -0.41 -6.26
N HIS A 105 3.91 0.44 -5.38
CA HIS A 105 2.78 0.12 -4.53
C HIS A 105 2.03 1.39 -4.15
N ASN A 106 0.70 1.38 -4.24
CA ASN A 106 -0.11 2.51 -3.82
C ASN A 106 -0.22 2.56 -2.28
N GLY A 107 -0.15 3.76 -1.71
CA GLY A 107 -0.35 3.96 -0.28
C GLY A 107 -1.79 3.71 0.18
N TYR A 108 -2.02 3.82 1.49
CA TYR A 108 -3.34 3.62 2.06
C TYR A 108 -4.22 4.84 1.84
N VAL A 109 -5.37 4.65 1.20
CA VAL A 109 -6.30 5.73 0.84
C VAL A 109 -7.53 5.68 1.73
N THR A 110 -7.80 6.80 2.39
CA THR A 110 -9.03 7.07 3.14
C THR A 110 -9.56 8.46 2.77
N ASP A 111 -10.76 8.80 3.20
CA ASP A 111 -11.27 10.17 3.00
C ASP A 111 -10.45 11.22 3.78
N GLU A 112 -9.85 10.82 4.90
CA GLU A 112 -8.90 11.66 5.65
C GLU A 112 -7.59 11.87 4.88
N ASP A 113 -7.01 10.82 4.28
CA ASP A 113 -5.86 10.94 3.38
C ASP A 113 -6.16 11.92 2.24
N LYS A 114 -7.27 11.71 1.51
CA LYS A 114 -7.65 12.57 0.39
C LYS A 114 -7.72 14.03 0.82
N LYS A 115 -8.40 14.31 1.95
CA LYS A 115 -8.51 15.67 2.48
C LYS A 115 -7.13 16.27 2.79
N ILE A 116 -6.32 15.60 3.60
CA ILE A 116 -4.99 16.12 3.99
C ILE A 116 -4.10 16.31 2.76
N ARG A 117 -4.14 15.36 1.82
CA ARG A 117 -3.34 15.39 0.60
C ARG A 117 -3.76 16.50 -0.35
N GLU A 118 -5.07 16.71 -0.54
CA GLU A 118 -5.61 17.86 -1.29
C GLU A 118 -5.27 19.19 -0.60
N GLU A 119 -5.19 19.23 0.73
CA GLU A 119 -4.74 20.42 1.46
C GLU A 119 -3.26 20.71 1.20
N ALA A 120 -2.41 19.68 1.23
CA ALA A 120 -0.98 19.80 0.94
C ALA A 120 -0.70 20.19 -0.52
N ASP A 121 -1.49 19.68 -1.47
CA ASP A 121 -1.28 19.92 -2.91
C ASP A 121 -1.59 21.36 -3.35
N ARG A 122 -2.28 22.15 -2.51
CA ARG A 122 -2.51 23.59 -2.76
C ARG A 122 -1.30 24.47 -2.52
N GLU A 123 -0.27 23.94 -1.87
CA GLU A 123 1.01 24.63 -1.69
C GLU A 123 1.83 24.44 -2.96
N GLU A 124 1.79 25.43 -3.87
CA GLU A 124 2.54 25.36 -5.12
C GLU A 124 4.04 25.27 -4.86
N ASN A 125 4.67 24.17 -5.29
CA ASN A 125 6.12 24.04 -5.37
C ASN A 125 6.59 24.35 -6.80
N THR A 126 7.56 25.26 -6.92
CA THR A 126 8.25 25.53 -8.19
C THR A 126 9.59 24.78 -8.19
N TYR A 127 9.84 24.00 -9.23
CA TYR A 127 11.02 23.12 -9.37
C TYR A 127 12.19 23.80 -10.07
#